data_AF-A0A971BEG3-F1
#
_entry.id   AF-A0A971BEG3-F1
#
_cell.length_a   1.000
_cell.length_b   1.000
_cell.length_c   1.000
_cell.angle_alpha   90.00
_cell.angle_beta   90.00
_cell.angle_gamma   90.00
#
_symmetry.space_group_name_H-M   'P 1'
#
loop_
_entity.id
_entity.type
_entity.pdbx_description
1 polymer ?
#
loop_
_entity_poly.entity_id
_entity_poly.type
_entity_poly.pdbx_seq_one_letter_code
_entity_poly.pdbx_strand_id
1 'polypeptide(L)'
;MTASDHMHDLVLRAMIRDDALGYPAVLDLVPSDIPDWPSIAWRHLADELHPVLVVDDRGRETLFTPAPRGYLARRLDRVRRRVPVDVTRRGERESGQGLHTLVDRRAIERLATSDGPLPAAVAR
;
A
#
# COMPACT_ATOMS: atom_id res chain seq x y z
N MET A 1 -12.53 16.71 0.11
CA MET A 1 -12.56 15.58 -0.85
C MET A 1 -12.33 14.33 -0.04
N THR A 2 -13.19 13.33 -0.17
CA THR A 2 -13.05 12.06 0.59
C THR A 2 -11.95 11.19 -0.04
N ALA A 3 -11.46 10.18 0.69
CA ALA A 3 -10.49 9.24 0.14
C ALA A 3 -11.07 8.48 -1.07
N SER A 4 -12.36 8.12 -0.99
CA SER A 4 -13.12 7.53 -2.07
C SER A 4 -13.25 8.45 -3.29
N ASP A 5 -13.49 9.76 -3.11
CA ASP A 5 -13.54 10.72 -4.22
C ASP A 5 -12.18 10.85 -4.93
N HIS A 6 -11.09 10.91 -4.17
CA HIS A 6 -9.74 10.99 -4.72
C HIS A 6 -9.38 9.73 -5.50
N MET A 7 -9.76 8.56 -4.98
CA MET A 7 -9.58 7.29 -5.66
C MET A 7 -10.38 7.20 -6.96
N HIS A 8 -11.61 7.72 -6.98
CA HIS A 8 -12.42 7.81 -8.19
C HIS A 8 -11.73 8.67 -9.27
N ASP A 9 -11.18 9.83 -8.89
CA ASP A 9 -10.42 10.69 -9.80
C ASP A 9 -9.15 10.00 -10.33
N LEU A 10 -8.42 9.24 -9.50
CA LEU A 10 -7.28 8.44 -9.94
C LEU A 10 -7.68 7.42 -11.03
N VAL A 11 -8.78 6.70 -10.83
CA VAL A 11 -9.29 5.72 -11.82
C VAL A 11 -9.67 6.43 -13.12
N LEU A 12 -10.41 7.54 -13.05
CA LEU A 12 -10.80 8.31 -14.22
C LEU A 12 -9.57 8.81 -15.01
N ARG A 13 -8.56 9.32 -14.31
CA ARG A 13 -7.30 9.76 -14.95
C ARG A 13 -6.59 8.63 -15.66
N ALA A 14 -6.48 7.46 -15.03
CA ALA A 14 -5.85 6.28 -15.62
C ALA A 14 -6.58 5.81 -16.89
N MET A 15 -7.92 5.89 -16.90
CA MET A 15 -8.72 5.48 -18.06
C MET A 15 -8.69 6.47 -19.21
N ILE A 16 -8.68 7.77 -18.92
CA ILE A 16 -8.86 8.83 -19.94
C ILE A 16 -7.53 9.22 -20.59
N ARG A 17 -6.43 9.26 -19.83
CA ARG A 17 -5.18 9.86 -20.31
C ARG A 17 -4.24 8.93 -21.06
N ASP A 18 -4.50 7.62 -21.11
CA ASP A 18 -3.53 6.58 -21.55
C ASP A 18 -2.13 6.77 -20.92
N ASP A 19 -2.09 7.48 -19.78
CA ASP A 19 -0.89 7.82 -19.05
C ASP A 19 -0.83 6.81 -17.90
N ALA A 20 0.08 5.85 -18.03
CA ALA A 20 0.34 4.91 -16.96
C ALA A 20 0.83 5.72 -15.76
N LEU A 21 -0.03 5.88 -14.75
CA LEU A 21 0.25 6.63 -13.51
C LEU A 21 1.47 6.09 -12.71
N GLY A 22 2.20 5.11 -13.26
CA GLY A 22 3.34 4.44 -12.65
C GLY A 22 2.91 3.39 -11.63
N TYR A 23 1.63 3.04 -11.59
CA TYR A 23 1.10 1.97 -10.77
C TYR A 23 1.32 0.59 -11.40
N PRO A 24 1.46 -0.47 -10.60
CA PRO A 24 1.45 -1.84 -11.11
C PRO A 24 0.18 -2.12 -11.93
N ALA A 25 0.30 -2.95 -12.97
CA ALA A 25 -0.83 -3.30 -13.84
C ALA A 25 -1.96 -4.04 -13.11
N VAL A 26 -1.61 -4.79 -12.06
CA VAL A 26 -2.54 -5.40 -11.11
C VAL A 26 -2.36 -4.65 -9.79
N LEU A 27 -3.37 -3.87 -9.40
CA LEU A 27 -3.36 -3.04 -8.21
C LEU A 27 -4.77 -3.01 -7.62
N ASP A 28 -4.88 -3.34 -6.34
CA ASP A 28 -6.12 -3.17 -5.58
C ASP A 28 -6.15 -1.77 -4.93
N LEU A 29 -7.27 -1.07 -5.10
CA LEU A 29 -7.47 0.28 -4.59
C LEU A 29 -8.33 0.22 -3.34
N VAL A 30 -7.81 0.73 -2.22
CA VAL A 30 -8.48 0.70 -0.91
C VAL A 30 -8.53 2.10 -0.30
N PRO A 31 -9.67 2.81 -0.33
CA PRO A 31 -9.77 4.12 0.29
C PRO A 31 -9.86 3.98 1.82
N SER A 32 -9.28 4.90 2.60
CA SER A 32 -9.24 4.77 4.07
C SER A 32 -10.55 5.09 4.78
N ASP A 33 -11.51 5.66 4.06
CA ASP A 33 -12.82 6.06 4.60
C ASP A 33 -13.84 4.92 4.63
N ILE A 34 -13.56 3.77 3.98
CA ILE A 34 -14.45 2.60 4.08
C ILE A 34 -14.23 1.86 5.41
N PRO A 35 -15.31 1.32 6.02
CA PRO A 35 -15.18 0.48 7.21
C PRO A 35 -14.28 -0.73 6.96
N ASP A 36 -13.45 -1.06 7.95
CA ASP A 36 -12.59 -2.24 7.95
C ASP A 36 -11.59 -2.32 6.77
N TRP A 37 -11.27 -1.18 6.16
CA TRP A 37 -10.24 -1.08 5.11
C TRP A 37 -8.90 -1.77 5.46
N PRO A 38 -8.40 -1.81 6.73
CA PRO A 38 -7.16 -2.52 7.03
C PRO A 38 -7.26 -4.03 6.84
N SER A 39 -8.45 -4.63 7.05
CA SER A 39 -8.69 -6.06 6.73
C SER A 39 -8.62 -6.30 5.23
N ILE A 40 -9.24 -5.42 4.45
CA ILE A 40 -9.31 -5.53 3.00
C ILE A 40 -7.90 -5.45 2.42
N ALA A 41 -7.14 -4.42 2.80
CA ALA A 41 -5.74 -4.26 2.42
C ALA A 41 -4.88 -5.47 2.85
N TRP A 42 -5.08 -5.98 4.07
CA TRP A 42 -4.37 -7.16 4.56
C TRP A 42 -4.66 -8.41 3.71
N ARG A 43 -5.92 -8.66 3.34
CA ARG A 43 -6.29 -9.82 2.51
C ARG A 43 -5.58 -9.77 1.15
N HIS A 44 -5.65 -8.63 0.48
CA HIS A 44 -5.00 -8.44 -0.82
C HIS A 44 -3.47 -8.62 -0.72
N LEU A 45 -2.83 -8.05 0.30
CA LEU A 45 -1.38 -8.14 0.47
C LEU A 45 -0.89 -9.53 0.89
N ALA A 46 -1.54 -10.15 1.89
CA ALA A 46 -1.01 -11.34 2.55
C ALA A 46 -1.53 -12.65 1.94
N ASP A 47 -2.79 -12.70 1.52
CA ASP A 47 -3.42 -13.91 0.99
C ASP A 47 -3.34 -13.95 -0.55
N GLU A 48 -3.58 -12.81 -1.23
CA GLU A 48 -3.62 -12.72 -2.70
C GLU A 48 -2.28 -12.28 -3.30
N LEU A 49 -1.38 -11.69 -2.51
CA LEU A 49 -0.14 -11.05 -2.96
C LEU A 49 -0.32 -9.98 -4.05
N HIS A 50 -1.40 -9.24 -3.98
CA HIS A 50 -1.61 -8.11 -4.87
C HIS A 50 -1.05 -6.83 -4.25
N PRO A 51 -0.41 -5.96 -5.05
CA PRO A 51 -0.13 -4.59 -4.65
C PRO A 51 -1.42 -3.88 -4.21
N VAL A 52 -1.33 -3.05 -3.17
CA VAL A 52 -2.47 -2.28 -2.66
C VAL A 52 -2.10 -0.80 -2.59
N LEU A 53 -2.94 0.05 -3.17
CA LEU A 53 -2.87 1.50 -2.99
C LEU A 53 -3.90 1.93 -1.95
N VAL A 54 -3.42 2.46 -0.84
CA VAL A 54 -4.27 3.09 0.15
C VAL A 54 -4.25 4.60 -0.08
N VAL A 55 -5.42 5.18 -0.23
CA VAL A 55 -5.60 6.64 -0.28
C VAL A 55 -6.21 7.08 1.04
N ASP A 56 -5.60 8.07 1.68
CA ASP A 56 -6.14 8.63 2.92
C ASP A 56 -7.10 9.82 2.70
N ASP A 57 -7.79 10.23 3.76
CA ASP A 57 -8.75 11.36 3.72
C ASP A 57 -8.09 12.71 3.37
N ARG A 58 -6.75 12.78 3.41
CA ARG A 58 -5.98 13.96 2.99
C ARG A 58 -5.49 13.86 1.55
N GLY A 59 -5.88 12.81 0.82
CA GLY A 59 -5.47 12.56 -0.56
C GLY A 59 -4.04 12.02 -0.70
N ARG A 60 -3.45 11.48 0.38
CA ARG A 60 -2.12 10.88 0.32
C ARG A 60 -2.20 9.44 -0.14
N GLU A 61 -1.29 9.09 -1.03
CA GLU A 61 -1.24 7.79 -1.70
C GLU A 61 -0.12 6.95 -1.08
N THR A 62 -0.45 5.81 -0.47
CA THR A 62 0.52 4.85 0.07
C THR A 62 0.37 3.52 -0.67
N LEU A 63 1.37 3.19 -1.49
CA LEU A 63 1.45 1.95 -2.23
C LEU A 63 2.19 0.90 -1.40
N PHE A 64 1.58 -0.24 -1.19
CA PHE A 64 2.17 -1.43 -0.59
C PHE A 64 2.34 -2.49 -1.68
N THR A 65 3.57 -2.88 -1.98
CA THR A 65 3.88 -3.90 -2.98
C THR A 65 4.45 -5.13 -2.27
N PRO A 66 3.79 -6.31 -2.33
CA PRO A 66 4.35 -7.54 -1.77
C PRO A 66 5.73 -7.83 -2.37
N ALA A 67 6.72 -8.01 -1.50
CA ALA A 67 8.08 -8.24 -1.94
C ALA A 67 8.38 -9.74 -2.11
N PRO A 68 9.22 -10.12 -3.10
CA PRO A 68 9.56 -11.52 -3.33
C PRO A 68 10.28 -12.10 -2.12
N ARG A 69 9.84 -13.29 -1.67
CA ARG A 69 10.49 -14.03 -0.59
C ARG A 69 10.42 -15.53 -0.84
N GLY A 70 11.46 -16.25 -0.41
CA GLY A 70 11.52 -17.70 -0.56
C GLY A 70 10.37 -18.43 0.13
N TYR A 71 9.95 -19.58 -0.40
CA TYR A 71 8.78 -20.35 0.05
C TYR A 71 8.76 -20.61 1.57
N LEU A 72 9.89 -21.07 2.13
CA LEU A 72 9.99 -21.39 3.57
C LEU A 72 9.87 -20.14 4.45
N ALA A 73 10.54 -19.05 4.06
CA ALA A 73 10.44 -17.78 4.77
C ALA A 73 9.01 -17.22 4.74
N ARG A 74 8.33 -17.33 3.58
CA ARG A 74 6.92 -16.93 3.45
C ARG A 74 5.98 -17.75 4.33
N ARG A 75 6.22 -19.06 4.48
CA ARG A 75 5.48 -19.90 5.44
C ARG A 75 5.65 -19.40 6.88
N LEU A 76 6.87 -19.07 7.28
CA LEU A 76 7.15 -18.52 8.61
C LEU A 76 6.49 -17.17 8.83
N ASP A 77 6.54 -16.29 7.84
CA ASP A 77 5.88 -14.98 7.90
C ASP A 77 4.36 -15.11 8.05
N ARG A 78 3.74 -16.04 7.31
CA ARG A 78 2.31 -16.32 7.42
C ARG A 78 1.92 -16.78 8.81
N VAL A 79 2.70 -17.70 9.42
CA VAL A 79 2.50 -18.13 10.81
C VAL A 79 2.61 -16.95 11.78
N ARG A 80 3.55 -16.02 11.51
CA ARG A 80 3.75 -14.79 12.30
C ARG A 80 2.76 -13.68 11.96
N ARG A 81 1.81 -13.90 11.03
CA ARG A 81 0.88 -12.90 10.50
C ARG A 81 1.61 -11.64 10.02
N ARG A 82 2.66 -11.84 9.23
CA ARG A 82 3.45 -10.79 8.60
C ARG A 82 3.56 -11.03 7.10
N VAL A 83 3.74 -9.96 6.34
CA VAL A 83 4.03 -10.01 4.90
C VAL A 83 5.15 -9.02 4.58
N PRO A 84 6.18 -9.43 3.83
CA PRO A 84 7.21 -8.52 3.33
C PRO A 84 6.60 -7.61 2.26
N VAL A 85 6.77 -6.30 2.40
CA VAL A 85 6.25 -5.31 1.46
C VAL A 85 7.27 -4.21 1.23
N ASP A 86 7.27 -3.67 0.01
CA ASP A 86 7.84 -2.38 -0.32
C ASP A 86 6.74 -1.33 -0.18
N VAL A 87 6.96 -0.34 0.68
CA VAL A 87 6.02 0.75 0.93
C VAL A 87 6.53 2.00 0.25
N THR A 88 5.73 2.59 -0.64
CA THR A 88 6.05 3.85 -1.33
C THR A 88 4.97 4.87 -1.06
N ARG A 89 5.35 6.07 -0.62
CA ARG A 89 4.41 7.19 -0.47
C ARG A 89 4.51 8.14 -1.65
N ARG A 90 3.36 8.51 -2.21
CA ARG A 90 3.19 9.56 -3.22
C ARG A 90 2.27 10.64 -2.65
N GLY A 91 2.61 11.91 -2.84
CA GLY A 91 1.76 12.97 -2.30
C GLY A 91 2.26 14.39 -2.43
N GLU A 92 3.56 14.67 -2.38
CA GLU A 92 4.09 16.02 -2.61
C GLU A 92 5.53 15.88 -3.08
N ARG A 93 5.94 16.74 -4.01
CA ARG A 93 7.22 16.74 -4.75
C ARG A 93 8.38 15.98 -4.07
N GLU A 94 9.05 15.18 -4.89
CA GLU A 94 10.33 14.49 -4.66
C GLU A 94 10.24 13.01 -4.25
N SER A 95 10.79 12.19 -5.15
CA SER A 95 11.45 10.90 -4.91
C SER A 95 10.73 9.99 -3.92
N GLY A 96 9.85 9.12 -4.45
CA GLY A 96 9.18 8.08 -3.67
C GLY A 96 10.18 7.32 -2.80
N GLN A 97 10.17 7.59 -1.49
CA GLN A 97 10.95 6.86 -0.52
C GLN A 97 10.31 5.47 -0.42
N GLY A 98 11.06 4.44 -0.83
CA GLY A 98 10.68 3.05 -0.68
C GLY A 98 11.15 2.51 0.66
N LEU A 99 10.25 1.98 1.48
CA LEU A 99 10.57 1.24 2.71
C LEU A 99 10.33 -0.24 2.47
N HIS A 100 11.39 -1.04 2.46
CA HIS A 100 11.27 -2.50 2.51
C HIS A 100 11.08 -2.95 3.97
N THR A 101 9.97 -3.60 4.29
CA THR A 101 9.68 -4.01 5.67
C THR A 101 8.71 -5.18 5.76
N LEU A 102 8.63 -5.79 6.95
CA LEU A 102 7.58 -6.75 7.30
C LEU A 102 6.42 -6.02 7.95
N VAL A 103 5.25 -6.06 7.33
CA VAL A 103 4.03 -5.48 7.90
C VAL A 103 3.11 -6.56 8.47
N ASP A 104 2.47 -6.25 9.59
CA ASP A 104 1.23 -6.88 10.03
C ASP A 104 0.05 -5.94 9.73
N ARG A 105 -1.18 -6.40 10.01
CA ARG A 105 -2.39 -5.61 9.77
C ARG A 105 -2.36 -4.23 10.46
N ARG A 106 -1.83 -4.13 11.68
CA ARG A 106 -1.76 -2.84 12.40
C ARG A 106 -0.66 -1.94 11.84
N ALA A 107 0.41 -2.52 11.31
CA ALA A 107 1.46 -1.78 10.64
C ALA A 107 0.96 -1.13 9.35
N ILE A 108 0.10 -1.81 8.57
CA ILE A 108 -0.54 -1.21 7.38
C ILE A 108 -1.32 0.05 7.77
N GLU A 109 -2.17 -0.04 8.80
CA GLU A 109 -2.98 1.07 9.29
C GLU A 109 -2.11 2.28 9.68
N ARG A 110 -1.07 2.04 10.47
CA ARG A 110 -0.15 3.09 10.91
C ARG A 110 0.64 3.71 9.77
N LEU A 111 1.11 2.90 8.81
CA LEU A 111 1.93 3.39 7.70
C LEU A 111 1.12 4.22 6.70
N ALA A 112 -0.14 3.85 6.46
CA ALA A 112 -1.02 4.59 5.56
C ALA A 112 -1.51 5.91 6.16
N THR A 113 -1.72 5.97 7.48
CA THR A 113 -2.26 7.17 8.16
C THR A 113 -1.21 8.08 8.78
N SER A 114 0.05 7.64 8.89
CA SER A 114 1.14 8.43 9.48
C SER A 114 1.43 9.69 8.67
N ASP A 115 1.49 10.84 9.34
CA ASP A 115 1.86 12.12 8.74
C ASP A 115 3.38 12.29 8.52
N GLY A 116 4.20 11.46 9.17
CA GLY A 116 5.67 11.57 9.13
C GLY A 116 6.31 10.79 7.98
N PRO A 117 7.61 11.03 7.70
CA PRO A 117 8.35 10.24 6.73
C PRO A 117 8.30 8.74 7.07
N LEU A 118 8.43 7.89 6.05
CA LEU A 118 8.54 6.45 6.31
C LEU A 118 9.74 6.21 7.24
N PRO A 119 9.59 5.37 8.27
CA PRO A 119 10.70 5.07 9.16
C PRO A 119 11.84 4.50 8.33
N ALA A 120 13.08 4.93 8.61
CA ALA A 120 14.26 4.39 7.94
C ALA A 120 14.26 2.86 8.05
N ALA A 121 14.43 2.18 6.93
CA ALA A 121 14.37 0.72 6.86
C ALA A 121 15.34 0.11 7.87
N VAL A 122 14.80 -0.63 8.85
CA VAL A 122 15.62 -1.48 9.71
C VAL A 122 15.84 -2.78 8.94
N ALA A 123 16.88 -2.82 8.12
CA ALA A 123 17.37 -4.07 7.54
C ALA A 123 17.75 -5.02 8.69
N ARG A 124 16.97 -6.09 8.87
CA ARG A 124 17.29 -7.22 9.75
C ARG A 124 16.91 -8.51 9.06
#